data_AF-A0A356Z4H0-F1
#
_entry.id   AF-A0A356Z4H0-F1
#
_cell.length_a   1.000
_cell.length_b   1.000
_cell.length_c   1.000
_cell.angle_alpha   90.00
_cell.angle_beta   90.00
_cell.angle_gamma   90.00
#
_symmetry.space_group_name_H-M   'P 1'
#
loop_
_entity.id
_entity.type
_entity.pdbx_description
1 polymer ?
#
loop_
_entity_poly.entity_id
_entity_poly.type
_entity_poly.pdbx_seq_one_letter_code
_entity_poly.pdbx_strand_id
1 'polypeptide(L)' 'VSVRDASDWSEHRSRWMLKNNSLRMSLDHAVIYKNGALADPDMLAAGDRVYLLRDDFKVKLLLIK' A
#
# COMPACT_ATOMS: atom_id res chain seq x y z
N VAL A 1 -7.30 -4.20 3.25
CA VAL A 1 -6.39 -3.59 4.24
C VAL A 1 -6.76 -2.12 4.49
N SER A 2 -6.47 -1.59 5.68
CA SER A 2 -6.60 -0.16 6.00
C SER A 2 -5.23 0.43 6.30
N VAL A 3 -4.86 1.51 5.61
CA VAL A 3 -3.57 2.20 5.79
C VAL A 3 -3.80 3.58 6.36
N ARG A 4 -3.03 3.93 7.39
CA ARG A 4 -3.00 5.25 8.04
C ARG A 4 -1.71 5.96 7.66
N ASP A 5 -1.68 7.28 7.82
CA ASP A 5 -0.50 8.13 7.57
C ASP A 5 0.07 7.96 6.15
N ALA A 6 -0.83 7.83 5.17
CA ALA A 6 -0.49 7.54 3.79
C ALA A 6 -0.10 8.81 3.01
N SER A 7 0.79 8.64 2.03
CA SER A 7 1.05 9.64 0.99
C SER A 7 0.94 8.97 -0.38
N ASP A 8 0.28 9.63 -1.33
CA ASP A 8 0.28 9.20 -2.74
C ASP A 8 1.13 10.14 -3.58
N TRP A 9 1.80 9.60 -4.59
CA TRP A 9 2.39 10.42 -5.64
C TRP A 9 1.29 11.06 -6.48
N SER A 10 1.37 12.37 -6.71
CA SER A 10 0.51 13.09 -7.64
C SER A 10 1.31 13.44 -8.89
N GLU A 11 0.92 12.87 -10.04
CA GLU A 11 1.55 13.21 -11.32
C GLU A 11 1.34 14.68 -11.67
N HIS A 12 0.12 15.21 -11.50
CA HIS A 12 -0.18 16.62 -11.77
C HIS A 12 0.68 17.59 -10.93
N ARG A 13 1.00 17.23 -9.68
CA ARG A 13 1.75 18.11 -8.77
C ARG A 13 3.22 17.72 -8.62
N SER A 14 3.66 16.67 -9.33
CA SER A 14 4.98 16.03 -9.26
C SER A 14 5.54 15.92 -7.85
N ARG A 15 4.70 15.48 -6.90
CA ARG A 15 5.07 15.36 -5.49
C ARG A 15 4.23 14.33 -4.74
N TRP A 16 4.74 13.88 -3.62
CA TRP A 16 3.98 13.12 -2.62
C TRP A 16 2.96 14.03 -1.92
N MET A 17 1.72 13.57 -1.84
CA MET A 17 0.59 14.27 -1.25
C MET A 17 0.09 13.46 -0.06
N LEU A 18 0.17 14.04 1.13
CA LEU A 18 -0.36 13.47 2.36
C LEU A 18 -1.87 13.25 2.25
N LYS A 19 -2.34 12.13 2.80
CA LYS A 19 -3.76 11.83 2.95
C LYS A 19 -4.18 12.11 4.39
N ASN A 20 -5.24 12.88 4.51
CA ASN A 20 -5.86 13.23 5.78
C ASN A 20 -6.80 12.13 6.32
N ASN A 21 -7.10 11.12 5.52
CA ASN A 21 -8.00 10.02 5.87
C ASN A 21 -7.32 8.67 5.71
N SER A 22 -7.79 7.67 6.47
CA SER A 22 -7.40 6.28 6.28
C SER A 22 -7.83 5.79 4.90
N LEU A 23 -6.92 5.12 4.20
CA LEU A 23 -7.20 4.50 2.90
C LEU A 23 -7.63 3.06 3.09
N ARG A 24 -8.84 2.72 2.63
CA ARG A 24 -9.29 1.34 2.51
C ARG A 24 -8.92 0.81 1.13
N MET A 25 -8.16 -0.27 1.11
CA MET A 25 -7.61 -0.85 -0.11
C MET A 25 -7.92 -2.34 -0.21
N SER A 26 -8.17 -2.80 -1.43
CA SER A 26 -8.31 -4.22 -1.76
C SER A 26 -6.94 -4.81 -2.07
N LEU A 27 -6.66 -5.97 -1.48
CA LEU A 27 -5.49 -6.79 -1.80
C LEU A 27 -5.84 -7.94 -2.76
N ASP A 28 -7.07 -7.94 -3.27
CA ASP A 28 -7.52 -8.93 -4.24
C ASP A 28 -6.61 -8.88 -5.48
N HIS A 29 -6.01 -10.02 -5.82
CA HIS A 29 -4.99 -10.19 -6.87
C HIS A 29 -3.70 -9.35 -6.71
N ALA A 30 -3.44 -8.79 -5.52
CA ALA A 30 -2.20 -8.06 -5.27
C ALA A 30 -0.99 -9.01 -5.16
N VAL A 31 0.13 -8.63 -5.76
CA VAL A 31 1.42 -9.29 -5.48
C VAL A 31 2.01 -8.66 -4.22
N ILE A 32 2.35 -9.48 -3.23
CA ILE A 32 2.85 -9.01 -1.94
C ILE A 32 4.25 -9.56 -1.71
N TYR A 33 5.17 -8.68 -1.31
CA TYR A 33 6.51 -9.06 -0.85
C TYR A 33 6.74 -8.56 0.57
N LYS A 34 7.32 -9.41 1.41
CA LYS A 34 7.81 -9.04 2.76
C LYS A 34 9.27 -9.42 2.86
N ASN A 35 10.14 -8.46 3.19
CA ASN A 35 11.58 -8.69 3.34
C ASN A 35 12.24 -9.40 2.14
N GLY A 36 11.80 -9.08 0.92
CA GLY A 36 12.35 -9.63 -0.33
C GLY A 36 11.80 -10.99 -0.76
N ALA A 37 10.90 -11.60 0.01
CA ALA A 37 10.23 -12.85 -0.35
C ALA A 37 8.75 -12.60 -0.67
N LEU A 38 8.17 -13.43 -1.56
CA LEU A 38 6.72 -13.47 -1.77
C LEU A 38 6.02 -13.77 -0.45
N ALA A 39 4.94 -13.05 -0.18
CA ALA A 39 4.18 -13.16 1.06
C ALA A 39 2.69 -13.29 0.77
N ASP A 40 1.98 -13.90 1.71
CA ASP A 40 0.52 -13.97 1.71
C ASP A 40 -0.07 -12.72 2.40
N PRO A 41 -1.26 -12.23 1.98
CA PRO A 41 -1.97 -11.18 2.70
C PRO A 41 -2.09 -11.40 4.21
N ASP A 42 -2.19 -12.66 4.68
CA ASP A 42 -2.32 -13.00 6.10
C ASP A 42 -1.04 -12.71 6.91
N MET A 43 0.09 -12.45 6.25
CA MET A 43 1.36 -12.08 6.90
C MET A 43 1.46 -10.58 7.23
N LEU A 44 0.46 -9.79 6.87
CA LEU A 44 0.36 -8.38 7.26
C LEU A 44 0.04 -8.26 8.75
N ALA A 45 0.87 -7.51 9.46
CA ALA A 45 0.65 -7.17 10.85
C ALA A 45 0.30 -5.68 11.00
N ALA A 46 -0.46 -5.36 12.05
CA ALA A 46 -0.66 -3.97 12.44
C ALA A 46 0.69 -3.33 12.78
N GLY A 47 0.96 -2.15 12.20
CA GLY A 47 2.23 -1.45 12.36
C GLY A 47 3.26 -1.73 11.25
N ASP A 48 3.00 -2.69 10.36
CA ASP A 48 3.83 -2.91 9.18
C ASP A 48 3.92 -1.63 8.34
N ARG A 49 5.15 -1.26 7.95
CA ARG A 49 5.37 -0.16 7.02
C ARG A 49 5.24 -0.68 5.60
N VAL A 50 4.34 -0.09 4.85
CA VAL A 50 4.02 -0.54 3.49
C VAL A 50 4.32 0.51 2.44
N TYR A 51 4.75 0.02 1.28
CA TYR A 51 4.84 0.79 0.03
C TYR A 51 4.00 0.06 -1.00
N LEU A 52 3.21 0.80 -1.79
CA LEU A 52 2.27 0.17 -2.69
C LEU A 52 2.15 0.91 -4.01
N LEU A 53 1.87 0.12 -5.05
CA LEU A 53 1.38 0.59 -6.33
C LEU A 53 -0.09 0.18 -6.44
N ARG A 54 -0.95 1.15 -6.73
CA ARG A 54 -2.40 0.92 -6.81
C ARG A 54 -3.02 1.60 -8.01
N ASP A 55 -4.18 1.10 -8.38
CA ASP A 55 -5.10 1.67 -9.33
C ASP A 55 -6.42 1.89 -8.59
N ASP A 56 -6.67 3.15 -8.25
CA ASP A 56 -7.70 3.53 -7.28
C ASP A 56 -7.57 2.74 -5.96
N PHE A 57 -8.58 2.00 -5.53
CA PHE A 57 -8.55 1.22 -4.28
C PHE A 57 -7.92 -0.16 -4.45
N LYS A 58 -7.59 -0.60 -5.67
CA LYS A 58 -7.04 -1.93 -5.96
C LYS A 58 -5.51 -1.89 -5.93
N VAL A 59 -4.91 -2.68 -5.06
CA VAL A 59 -3.45 -2.78 -4.97
C VAL A 59 -2.95 -3.76 -6.03
N LYS A 60 -1.93 -3.35 -6.81
CA LYS A 60 -1.25 -4.21 -7.79
C LYS A 60 0.01 -4.84 -7.17
N LEU A 61 0.77 -4.04 -6.42
CA LEU A 61 1.98 -4.46 -5.72
C LEU A 61 1.99 -3.87 -4.31
N LEU A 62 2.31 -4.69 -3.33
CA LEU A 62 2.54 -4.29 -1.93
C LEU A 62 3.91 -4.77 -1.48
N LEU A 63 4.73 -3.85 -0.98
CA LEU A 63 6.03 -4.14 -0.36
C LEU A 63 5.95 -3.84 1.12
N ILE A 64 6.36 -4.79 1.94
CA ILE A 64 6.41 -4.69 3.40
C ILE A 64 7.89 -4.67 3.80
N LYS A 65 8.26 -3.66 4.60
CA LYS A 65 9.63 -3.43 5.08
C LYS A 65 9.74 -3.62 6.57
#